data_AF-A0A8S4EFR4-F1
#
_entry.id   AF-A0A8S4EFR4-F1
#
_cell.length_a   1.000
_cell.length_b   1.000
_cell.length_c   1.000
_cell.angle_alpha   90.00
_cell.angle_beta   90.00
_cell.angle_gamma   90.00
#
_symmetry.space_group_name_H-M   'P 1'
#
loop_
_entity.id
_entity.type
_entity.pdbx_description
1 polymer ?
#
loop_
_entity_poly.entity_id
_entity_poly.type
_entity_poly.pdbx_seq_one_letter_code
_entity_poly.pdbx_strand_id
1 'polypeptide(L)'
;MESYFFESHCEDGLLYLVRSQLQSVESEKNTLLENICSDPGEGSSKQEALQEVGELLQSELQCSICTELLVAATTLNCSHTYCKYCITVWGKKKRECPICRAAITSECRSLVLDSFIEKMVASLSAELQEKRRDLLKDREEMDAELARGIFACSRRRRSDSSEPPSSRSDDDDGDSLEEEETDYSYP
;
A
#
# COMPACT_ATOMS: atom_id res chain seq x y z
N MET A 1 -9.95 -19.97 62.02
CA MET A 1 -9.78 -20.24 60.57
C MET A 1 -10.92 -19.54 59.82
N GLU A 2 -11.12 -18.24 60.07
CA GLU A 2 -12.31 -17.48 59.62
C GLU A 2 -11.92 -16.02 59.28
N SER A 3 -10.76 -15.80 58.66
CA SER A 3 -10.31 -14.45 58.32
C SER A 3 -9.82 -14.30 56.87
N TYR A 4 -10.10 -15.26 56.01
CA TYR A 4 -9.61 -15.30 54.61
C TYR A 4 -10.74 -15.28 53.56
N PHE A 5 -11.92 -14.77 53.89
CA PHE A 5 -13.07 -14.80 52.97
C PHE A 5 -13.69 -13.44 52.65
N PHE A 6 -13.00 -12.33 52.91
CA PHE A 6 -13.58 -10.99 52.66
C PHE A 6 -12.79 -10.10 51.68
N GLU A 7 -11.64 -10.54 51.17
CA GLU A 7 -10.78 -9.71 50.28
C GLU A 7 -10.80 -10.09 48.79
N SER A 8 -11.51 -11.13 48.38
CA SER A 8 -11.58 -11.56 46.95
C SER A 8 -12.81 -11.06 46.17
N HIS A 9 -13.65 -10.18 46.73
CA HIS A 9 -14.91 -9.76 46.09
C HIS A 9 -14.96 -8.31 45.59
N CYS A 10 -13.88 -7.53 45.77
CA CYS A 10 -13.88 -6.12 45.35
C CYS A 10 -13.36 -5.92 43.91
N GLU A 11 -12.37 -6.71 43.47
CA GLU A 11 -11.77 -6.59 42.13
C GLU A 11 -12.71 -7.09 41.03
N ASP A 12 -13.49 -8.14 41.31
CA ASP A 12 -14.51 -8.67 40.38
C ASP A 12 -15.69 -7.70 40.20
N GLY A 13 -16.05 -6.92 41.23
CA GLY A 13 -17.14 -5.96 41.15
C GLY A 13 -16.82 -4.77 40.24
N LEU A 14 -15.58 -4.28 40.29
CA LEU A 14 -15.12 -3.18 39.43
C LEU A 14 -14.97 -3.63 37.98
N LEU A 15 -14.39 -4.82 37.76
CA LEU A 15 -14.28 -5.41 36.41
C LEU A 15 -15.65 -5.69 35.80
N TYR A 16 -16.60 -6.19 36.59
CA TYR A 16 -17.98 -6.39 36.15
C TYR A 16 -18.66 -5.06 35.79
N LEU A 17 -18.46 -4.02 36.58
CA LEU A 17 -19.04 -2.70 36.32
C LEU A 17 -18.48 -2.07 35.03
N VAL A 18 -17.16 -2.14 34.84
CA VAL A 18 -16.49 -1.64 33.63
C VAL A 18 -16.94 -2.42 32.41
N ARG A 19 -17.05 -3.76 32.51
CA ARG A 19 -17.57 -4.61 31.42
C ARG A 19 -19.02 -4.27 31.07
N SER A 20 -19.87 -4.07 32.08
CA SER A 20 -21.27 -3.68 31.89
C SER A 20 -21.39 -2.31 31.21
N GLN A 21 -20.59 -1.33 31.63
CA GLN A 21 -20.55 0.00 31.00
C GLN A 21 -20.05 -0.06 29.56
N LEU A 22 -18.99 -0.83 29.27
CA LEU A 22 -18.49 -1.04 27.90
C LEU A 22 -19.55 -1.69 27.01
N GLN A 23 -20.28 -2.67 27.54
CA GLN A 23 -21.36 -3.33 26.80
C GLN A 23 -22.55 -2.38 26.53
N SER A 24 -22.87 -1.49 27.47
CA SER A 24 -23.86 -0.41 27.26
C SER A 24 -23.43 0.53 26.14
N VAL A 25 -22.20 1.04 26.20
CA VAL A 25 -21.64 1.94 25.17
C VAL A 25 -21.58 1.26 23.81
N GLU A 26 -21.23 -0.03 23.76
CA GLU A 26 -21.21 -0.79 22.51
C GLU A 26 -22.62 -0.98 21.93
N SER A 27 -23.61 -1.22 22.78
CA SER A 27 -25.03 -1.32 22.37
C SER A 27 -25.59 0.02 21.88
N GLU A 28 -25.26 1.12 22.55
CA GLU A 28 -25.62 2.48 22.14
C GLU A 28 -24.94 2.85 20.81
N LYS A 29 -23.66 2.51 20.64
CA LYS A 29 -22.96 2.66 19.36
C LYS A 29 -23.66 1.87 18.25
N ASN A 30 -24.03 0.62 18.50
CA ASN A 30 -24.66 -0.23 17.49
C ASN A 30 -26.05 0.28 17.10
N THR A 31 -26.86 0.73 18.07
CA THR A 31 -28.16 1.36 17.77
C THR A 31 -28.02 2.67 17.01
N LEU A 32 -27.02 3.51 17.32
CA LEU A 32 -26.73 4.72 16.55
C LEU A 32 -26.28 4.40 15.10
N LEU A 33 -25.46 3.37 14.91
CA LEU A 33 -25.04 2.93 13.58
C LEU A 33 -26.21 2.38 12.75
N GLU A 34 -27.11 1.61 13.38
CA GLU A 34 -28.34 1.12 12.74
C GLU A 34 -29.27 2.28 12.35
N ASN A 35 -29.36 3.33 13.18
CA ASN A 35 -30.19 4.50 12.89
C ASN A 35 -29.61 5.41 11.78
N ILE A 36 -28.30 5.46 11.60
CA ILE A 36 -27.66 6.18 10.47
C ILE A 36 -27.90 5.44 9.14
N CYS A 37 -28.08 4.12 9.19
CA CYS A 37 -28.29 3.27 8.01
C CYS A 37 -29.76 2.98 7.69
N SER A 38 -30.69 3.25 8.61
CA SER A 38 -32.12 2.96 8.47
C SER A 38 -32.92 4.21 8.09
N ASP A 39 -32.71 4.72 6.87
CA ASP A 39 -33.77 5.43 6.16
C ASP A 39 -34.33 4.49 5.07
N PRO A 40 -35.45 3.79 5.33
CA PRO A 40 -36.14 3.00 4.32
C PRO A 40 -37.07 3.93 3.52
N GLY A 41 -36.49 4.74 2.63
CA GLY A 41 -37.25 5.84 2.03
C GLY A 41 -36.85 6.39 0.67
N GLU A 42 -35.91 5.84 -0.12
CA GLU A 42 -35.70 6.31 -1.52
C GLU A 42 -34.81 5.36 -2.35
N GLY A 43 -35.44 4.39 -3.02
CA GLY A 43 -34.75 3.37 -3.82
C GLY A 43 -34.16 3.84 -5.16
N SER A 44 -34.42 5.08 -5.60
CA SER A 44 -33.91 5.62 -6.87
C SER A 44 -32.68 6.51 -6.68
N SER A 45 -32.70 7.45 -5.73
CA SER A 45 -31.59 8.39 -5.49
C SER A 45 -30.33 7.74 -4.94
N LYS A 46 -30.46 6.68 -4.13
CA LYS A 46 -29.31 6.01 -3.50
C LYS A 46 -28.45 5.26 -4.53
N GLN A 47 -29.07 4.67 -5.53
CA GLN A 47 -28.35 3.88 -6.54
C GLN A 47 -27.58 4.79 -7.51
N GLU A 48 -28.16 5.94 -7.87
CA GLU A 48 -27.47 6.97 -8.67
C GLU A 48 -26.29 7.59 -7.90
N ALA A 49 -26.48 7.93 -6.62
CA ALA A 49 -25.40 8.47 -5.79
C ALA A 49 -24.24 7.47 -5.61
N LEU A 50 -24.53 6.17 -5.47
CA LEU A 50 -23.49 5.13 -5.39
C LEU A 50 -22.75 4.95 -6.72
N GLN A 51 -23.44 5.12 -7.85
CA GLN A 51 -22.83 5.08 -9.17
C GLN A 51 -21.87 6.26 -9.37
N GLU A 52 -22.31 7.48 -9.05
CA GLU A 52 -21.49 8.69 -9.11
C GLU A 52 -20.25 8.58 -8.21
N VAL A 53 -20.43 8.08 -6.98
CA VAL A 53 -19.32 7.80 -6.07
C VAL A 53 -18.32 6.80 -6.67
N GLY A 54 -18.81 5.75 -7.32
CA GLY A 54 -17.98 4.76 -8.01
C GLY A 54 -17.14 5.39 -9.14
N GLU A 55 -17.74 6.30 -9.91
CA GLU A 55 -17.06 7.02 -11.00
C GLU A 55 -15.98 7.97 -10.47
N LEU A 56 -16.28 8.75 -9.43
CA LEU A 56 -15.30 9.63 -8.78
C LEU A 56 -14.11 8.84 -8.21
N LEU A 57 -14.35 7.66 -7.67
CA LEU A 57 -13.28 6.79 -7.16
C LEU A 57 -12.34 6.35 -8.29
N GLN A 58 -12.92 6.03 -9.45
CA GLN A 58 -12.14 5.65 -10.64
C GLN A 58 -11.42 6.84 -11.28
N SER A 59 -11.97 8.05 -11.24
CA SER A 59 -11.31 9.23 -11.82
C SER A 59 -10.15 9.72 -10.97
N GLU A 60 -10.33 9.80 -9.65
CA GLU A 60 -9.38 10.48 -8.76
C GLU A 60 -8.36 9.54 -8.11
N LEU A 61 -8.73 8.26 -7.89
CA LEU A 61 -7.94 7.32 -7.09
C LEU A 61 -7.47 6.09 -7.88
N GLN A 62 -7.45 6.20 -9.20
CA GLN A 62 -6.88 5.18 -10.08
C GLN A 62 -5.38 5.39 -10.29
N CYS A 63 -4.63 4.29 -10.20
CA CYS A 63 -3.21 4.31 -10.53
C CYS A 63 -3.00 4.38 -12.04
N SER A 64 -2.27 5.38 -12.52
CA SER A 64 -1.97 5.54 -13.96
C SER A 64 -1.04 4.46 -14.56
N ILE A 65 -0.41 3.61 -13.73
CA ILE A 65 0.45 2.52 -14.22
C ILE A 65 -0.38 1.26 -14.50
N CYS A 66 -1.29 0.90 -13.60
CA CYS A 66 -2.04 -0.36 -13.69
C CYS A 66 -3.54 -0.17 -13.94
N THR A 67 -4.02 1.07 -14.03
CA THR A 67 -5.42 1.43 -14.27
C THR A 67 -6.41 0.80 -13.30
N GLU A 68 -5.97 0.53 -12.07
CA GLU A 68 -6.79 0.01 -10.98
C GLU A 68 -6.78 0.98 -9.80
N LEU A 69 -7.75 0.86 -8.89
CA LEU A 69 -7.76 1.64 -7.64
C LEU A 69 -6.46 1.44 -6.87
N LEU A 70 -5.89 2.53 -6.33
CA LEU A 70 -4.61 2.52 -5.63
C LEU A 70 -4.53 1.43 -4.55
N VAL A 71 -3.46 0.66 -4.55
CA VAL A 71 -3.13 -0.35 -3.51
C VAL A 71 -1.84 0.10 -2.83
N ALA A 72 -1.90 0.30 -1.51
CA ALA A 72 -0.83 0.92 -0.73
C ALA A 72 -0.38 2.24 -1.39
N ALA A 73 -1.29 3.20 -1.44
CA ALA A 73 -1.12 4.48 -2.13
C ALA A 73 0.18 5.16 -1.70
N THR A 74 1.09 5.36 -2.64
CA THR A 74 2.42 5.90 -2.44
C THR A 74 2.57 7.19 -3.23
N THR A 75 2.72 8.29 -2.51
CA THR A 75 2.89 9.64 -3.05
C THR A 75 4.37 9.97 -3.17
N LEU A 76 4.77 10.53 -4.31
CA LEU A 76 6.15 10.94 -4.59
C LEU A 76 6.41 12.39 -4.13
N ASN A 77 7.67 12.81 -4.14
CA ASN A 77 8.05 14.21 -3.89
C ASN A 77 7.37 15.22 -4.83
N CYS A 78 6.97 14.79 -6.03
CA CYS A 78 6.21 15.59 -6.99
C CYS A 78 4.69 15.47 -6.84
N SER A 79 4.19 15.05 -5.67
CA SER A 79 2.78 14.85 -5.29
C SER A 79 1.93 13.86 -6.12
N HIS A 80 2.47 13.27 -7.18
CA HIS A 80 1.80 12.17 -7.90
C HIS A 80 1.76 10.89 -7.06
N THR A 81 0.65 10.15 -7.13
CA THR A 81 0.39 8.97 -6.29
C THR A 81 0.18 7.71 -7.13
N TYR A 82 0.76 6.60 -6.69
CA TYR A 82 0.74 5.31 -7.39
C TYR A 82 0.58 4.15 -6.40
N CYS A 83 0.29 2.94 -6.89
CA CYS A 83 0.40 1.75 -6.04
C CYS A 83 1.86 1.52 -5.64
N LYS A 84 2.11 1.08 -4.39
CA LYS A 84 3.48 0.83 -3.91
C LYS A 84 4.26 -0.12 -4.81
N TYR A 85 3.64 -1.24 -5.18
CA TYR A 85 4.24 -2.21 -6.11
C TYR A 85 4.60 -1.56 -7.44
N CYS A 86 3.66 -0.81 -8.03
CA CYS A 86 3.81 -0.25 -9.37
C CYS A 86 4.98 0.72 -9.46
N ILE A 87 5.09 1.64 -8.49
CA ILE A 87 6.21 2.59 -8.49
C ILE A 87 7.54 1.91 -8.14
N THR A 88 7.51 0.89 -7.28
CA THR A 88 8.71 0.11 -6.94
C THR A 88 9.27 -0.61 -8.16
N VAL A 89 8.42 -1.23 -8.98
CA VAL A 89 8.83 -1.89 -10.23
C VAL A 89 9.30 -0.88 -11.28
N TRP A 90 8.60 0.26 -11.40
CA TRP A 90 9.00 1.35 -12.30
C TRP A 90 10.39 1.91 -11.95
N GLY A 91 10.64 2.16 -10.65
CA GLY A 91 11.89 2.68 -10.12
C GLY A 91 13.11 1.81 -10.41
N LYS A 92 12.92 0.50 -10.66
CA LYS A 92 14.00 -0.40 -11.11
C LYS A 92 14.47 -0.10 -12.53
N LYS A 93 13.62 0.50 -13.36
CA LYS A 93 13.93 0.87 -14.75
C LYS A 93 14.35 2.33 -14.85
N LYS A 94 13.56 3.25 -14.28
CA LYS A 94 13.77 4.69 -14.33
C LYS A 94 13.35 5.33 -13.01
N ARG A 95 14.22 6.14 -12.39
CA ARG A 95 13.93 6.85 -11.14
C ARG A 95 13.28 8.22 -11.37
N GLU A 96 12.25 8.25 -12.20
CA GLU A 96 11.50 9.46 -12.58
C GLU A 96 10.00 9.21 -12.50
N CYS A 97 9.22 10.24 -12.17
CA CYS A 97 7.78 10.18 -12.13
C CYS A 97 7.19 9.83 -13.51
N PRO A 98 6.32 8.80 -13.63
CA PRO A 98 5.67 8.46 -14.90
C PRO A 98 4.87 9.59 -15.55
N ILE A 99 4.34 10.54 -14.76
CA ILE A 99 3.50 11.63 -15.25
C ILE A 99 4.34 12.86 -15.58
N CYS A 100 5.02 13.43 -14.59
CA CYS A 100 5.70 14.72 -14.74
C CYS A 100 7.22 14.62 -14.95
N ARG A 101 7.78 13.40 -15.00
CA ARG A 101 9.21 13.13 -15.22
C ARG A 101 10.16 13.71 -14.16
N ALA A 102 9.64 14.24 -13.06
CA ALA A 102 10.46 14.70 -11.94
C ALA A 102 11.22 13.51 -11.34
N ALA A 103 12.49 13.73 -10.97
CA ALA A 103 13.30 12.70 -10.30
C ALA A 103 12.66 12.29 -8.97
N ILE A 104 12.61 10.98 -8.71
CA ILE A 104 12.04 10.41 -7.50
C ILE A 104 13.08 10.50 -6.38
N THR A 105 12.91 11.44 -5.46
CA THR A 105 13.79 11.62 -4.30
C THR A 105 13.21 11.04 -3.03
N SER A 106 11.88 11.03 -2.89
CA SER A 106 11.17 10.45 -1.75
C SER A 106 9.85 9.79 -2.17
N GLU A 107 9.44 8.82 -1.37
CA GLU A 107 8.20 8.06 -1.50
C GLU A 107 7.56 7.97 -0.12
N CYS A 108 6.28 8.33 0.01
CA CYS A 108 5.54 8.25 1.26
C CYS A 108 4.23 7.51 1.06
N ARG A 109 3.96 6.49 1.89
CA ARG A 109 2.67 5.79 1.87
C ARG A 109 1.61 6.63 2.57
N SER A 110 0.51 6.90 1.88
CA SER A 110 -0.63 7.64 2.42
C SER A 110 -1.68 6.68 2.99
N LEU A 111 -1.63 6.47 4.31
CA LEU A 111 -2.63 5.65 5.01
C LEU A 111 -4.04 6.24 4.95
N VAL A 112 -4.15 7.55 4.78
CA VAL A 112 -5.44 8.24 4.63
C VAL A 112 -6.11 7.81 3.32
N LEU A 113 -5.36 7.77 2.22
CA LEU A 113 -5.88 7.31 0.93
C LEU A 113 -6.25 5.83 0.99
N ASP A 114 -5.42 4.99 1.62
CA ASP A 114 -5.72 3.56 1.80
C ASP A 114 -7.04 3.36 2.57
N SER A 115 -7.17 4.00 3.75
CA SER A 115 -8.38 3.89 4.57
C SER A 115 -9.62 4.48 3.88
N PHE A 116 -9.45 5.55 3.11
CA PHE A 116 -10.53 6.16 2.36
C PHE A 116 -11.03 5.21 1.26
N ILE A 117 -10.12 4.64 0.46
CA ILE A 117 -10.47 3.68 -0.59
C ILE A 117 -11.19 2.47 0.00
N GLU A 118 -10.71 1.93 1.12
CA GLU A 118 -11.35 0.79 1.80
C GLU A 118 -12.79 1.10 2.24
N LYS A 119 -13.01 2.25 2.89
CA LYS A 119 -14.35 2.67 3.34
C LYS A 119 -15.30 2.92 2.17
N MET A 120 -14.79 3.51 1.09
CA MET A 120 -15.58 3.79 -0.10
C MET A 120 -15.93 2.50 -0.84
N VAL A 121 -14.99 1.56 -0.99
CA VAL A 121 -15.29 0.26 -1.61
C VAL A 121 -16.32 -0.53 -0.77
N ALA A 122 -16.27 -0.42 0.56
CA ALA A 122 -17.22 -1.09 1.44
C ALA A 122 -18.67 -0.58 1.29
N SER A 123 -18.89 0.62 0.76
CA SER A 123 -20.23 1.14 0.47
C SER A 123 -20.73 0.84 -0.95
N LEU A 124 -19.88 0.27 -1.82
CA LEU A 124 -20.23 -0.12 -3.19
C LEU A 124 -20.80 -1.55 -3.26
N SER A 125 -21.16 -1.99 -4.47
CA SER A 125 -21.73 -3.31 -4.71
C SER A 125 -20.81 -4.45 -4.27
N ALA A 126 -21.39 -5.59 -3.88
CA ALA A 126 -20.64 -6.78 -3.48
C ALA A 126 -19.67 -7.27 -4.59
N GLU A 127 -20.04 -7.07 -5.86
CA GLU A 127 -19.19 -7.39 -7.00
C GLU A 127 -17.89 -6.56 -7.01
N LEU A 128 -17.97 -5.25 -6.75
CA LEU A 128 -16.80 -4.38 -6.67
C LEU A 128 -15.93 -4.69 -5.45
N GLN A 129 -16.54 -5.06 -4.33
CA GLN A 129 -15.83 -5.49 -3.13
C GLN A 129 -15.03 -6.78 -3.39
N GLU A 130 -15.66 -7.78 -4.02
CA GLU A 130 -15.02 -9.03 -4.42
C GLU A 130 -13.83 -8.76 -5.36
N LYS A 131 -14.05 -7.95 -6.42
CA LYS A 131 -12.99 -7.57 -7.35
C LYS A 131 -11.82 -6.87 -6.63
N ARG A 132 -12.12 -5.98 -5.68
CA ARG A 132 -11.08 -5.30 -4.88
C ARG A 132 -10.31 -6.30 -4.02
N ARG A 133 -10.99 -7.27 -3.40
CA ARG A 133 -10.35 -8.29 -2.56
C ARG A 133 -9.38 -9.15 -3.37
N ASP A 134 -9.79 -9.59 -4.55
CA ASP A 134 -8.93 -10.42 -5.39
C ASP A 134 -7.72 -9.64 -5.90
N LEU A 135 -7.92 -8.38 -6.30
CA LEU A 135 -6.81 -7.48 -6.63
C LEU A 135 -5.79 -7.35 -5.48
N LEU A 136 -6.25 -7.27 -4.23
CA LEU A 136 -5.34 -7.18 -3.07
C LEU A 136 -4.53 -8.47 -2.86
N LYS A 137 -5.14 -9.64 -3.04
CA LYS A 137 -4.44 -10.94 -2.95
C LYS A 137 -3.39 -11.05 -4.04
N ASP A 138 -3.74 -10.73 -5.29
CA ASP A 138 -2.80 -10.76 -6.41
C ASP A 138 -1.60 -9.86 -6.14
N ARG A 139 -1.84 -8.66 -5.58
CA ARG A 139 -0.76 -7.72 -5.21
C ARG A 139 0.13 -8.26 -4.11
N GLU A 140 -0.43 -8.89 -3.09
CA GLU A 140 0.33 -9.52 -2.01
C GLU A 140 1.22 -10.65 -2.55
N GLU A 141 0.69 -11.48 -3.45
CA GLU A 141 1.44 -12.55 -4.10
C GLU A 141 2.60 -11.99 -4.94
N MET A 142 2.34 -10.96 -5.75
CA MET A 142 3.37 -10.26 -6.55
C MET A 142 4.45 -9.61 -5.69
N ASP A 143 4.07 -8.98 -4.57
CA ASP A 143 5.03 -8.39 -3.61
C ASP A 143 5.87 -9.49 -2.93
N ALA A 144 5.27 -10.62 -2.58
CA ALA A 144 5.97 -11.77 -2.02
C ALA A 144 6.97 -12.37 -3.02
N GLU A 145 6.61 -12.47 -4.30
CA GLU A 145 7.52 -12.88 -5.38
C GLU A 145 8.70 -11.91 -5.53
N LEU A 146 8.42 -10.61 -5.51
CA LEU A 146 9.44 -9.58 -5.58
C LEU A 146 10.44 -9.70 -4.43
N ALA A 147 9.94 -9.93 -3.21
CA ALA A 147 10.76 -10.17 -2.03
C ALA A 147 11.64 -11.42 -2.20
N ARG A 148 11.06 -12.55 -2.64
CA ARG A 148 11.80 -13.79 -2.91
C ARG A 148 12.94 -13.60 -3.91
N GLY A 149 12.70 -12.84 -4.99
CA GLY A 149 13.71 -12.54 -6.01
C GLY A 149 14.89 -11.70 -5.48
N ILE A 150 14.65 -10.79 -4.55
CA ILE A 150 15.71 -9.99 -3.89
C ILE A 150 16.61 -10.85 -3.01
N PHE A 151 16.04 -11.84 -2.30
CA PHE A 151 16.81 -12.79 -1.48
C PHE A 151 17.68 -13.74 -2.32
N ALA A 152 17.22 -14.13 -3.53
CA ALA A 152 17.98 -15.01 -4.42
C ALA A 152 19.25 -14.33 -4.98
N CYS A 153 19.19 -13.04 -5.34
CA CYS A 153 20.34 -12.29 -5.86
C CYS A 153 21.36 -11.93 -4.75
N SER A 154 20.88 -11.73 -3.52
CA SER A 154 21.72 -11.45 -2.34
C SER A 154 22.63 -12.61 -1.95
N ARG A 155 22.24 -13.87 -2.24
CA ARG A 155 23.10 -15.06 -2.04
C ARG A 155 24.22 -15.16 -3.08
N ARG A 156 24.00 -14.76 -4.34
CA ARG A 156 25.04 -14.80 -5.39
C ARG A 156 26.17 -13.78 -5.16
N ARG A 157 25.86 -12.61 -4.59
CA ARG A 157 26.88 -11.59 -4.26
C ARG A 157 27.78 -11.94 -3.06
N ARG A 158 27.39 -12.86 -2.18
CA ARG A 158 28.23 -13.27 -1.04
C ARG A 158 29.21 -14.39 -1.38
N SER A 159 28.98 -15.14 -2.45
CA SER A 159 29.83 -16.24 -2.88
C SER A 159 31.03 -15.82 -3.75
N ASP A 160 31.15 -14.54 -4.09
CA ASP A 160 32.21 -14.01 -4.98
C ASP A 160 33.24 -13.11 -4.23
N SER A 161 33.35 -13.27 -2.90
CA SER A 161 34.30 -12.51 -2.07
C SER A 161 35.29 -13.39 -1.31
N SER A 162 35.52 -14.61 -1.81
CA SER A 162 36.53 -15.52 -1.29
C SER A 162 37.41 -16.06 -2.41
N GLU A 163 38.08 -15.17 -3.14
CA GLU A 163 39.36 -15.50 -3.79
C GLU A 163 40.46 -14.56 -3.26
N PRO A 164 41.61 -15.09 -2.80
CA PRO A 164 42.73 -14.27 -2.36
C PRO A 164 43.47 -13.66 -3.56
N PRO A 165 44.15 -12.51 -3.41
CA PRO A 165 44.92 -11.92 -4.50
C PRO A 165 46.17 -12.77 -4.73
N SER A 166 46.23 -13.48 -5.86
CA SER A 166 47.45 -14.13 -6.32
C SER A 166 48.04 -13.36 -7.49
N SER A 167 49.26 -12.87 -7.23
CA SER A 167 50.36 -12.58 -8.17
C SER A 167 50.05 -12.01 -9.56
N ARG A 168 50.39 -10.72 -9.68
CA ARG A 168 51.04 -10.05 -10.82
C ARG A 168 51.54 -10.98 -11.93
N SER A 169 51.08 -10.72 -13.15
CA SER A 169 51.88 -10.78 -14.38
C SER A 169 51.58 -9.49 -15.13
N ASP A 170 52.62 -8.69 -15.34
CA ASP A 170 52.62 -7.56 -16.26
C ASP A 170 52.44 -8.11 -17.68
N ASP A 171 51.50 -7.58 -18.46
CA ASP A 171 51.59 -7.54 -19.92
C ASP A 171 50.83 -6.30 -20.41
N ASP A 172 51.66 -5.34 -20.84
CA ASP A 172 51.38 -4.15 -21.62
C ASP A 172 50.99 -4.57 -23.03
N ASP A 173 49.85 -4.11 -23.53
CA ASP A 173 49.66 -3.89 -24.97
C ASP A 173 48.57 -2.83 -25.13
N GLY A 174 49.02 -1.61 -25.42
CA GLY A 174 48.16 -0.54 -25.89
C GLY A 174 47.73 -0.80 -27.33
N ASP A 175 46.48 -0.45 -27.63
CA ASP A 175 46.17 0.09 -28.94
C ASP A 175 45.12 1.19 -28.81
N SER A 176 45.46 2.34 -29.39
CA SER A 176 44.64 3.54 -29.46
C SER A 176 43.97 3.52 -30.81
N LEU A 177 42.63 3.54 -30.87
CA LEU A 177 41.95 4.04 -32.05
C LEU A 177 40.83 5.00 -31.67
N GLU A 178 40.90 6.12 -32.36
CA GLU A 178 40.17 7.37 -32.28
C GLU A 178 38.72 7.21 -32.78
N GLU A 179 38.03 8.35 -32.88
CA GLU A 179 36.76 8.61 -33.56
C GLU A 179 35.52 8.51 -32.65
N GLU A 180 34.63 9.49 -32.55
CA GLU A 180 34.47 10.76 -33.27
C GLU A 180 33.52 11.64 -32.42
N GLU A 181 33.84 12.94 -32.30
CA GLU A 181 32.88 13.94 -31.85
C GLU A 181 31.81 14.14 -32.92
N THR A 182 30.54 13.95 -32.57
CA THR A 182 29.44 14.56 -33.33
C THR A 182 28.64 15.49 -32.44
N ASP A 183 28.91 16.78 -32.63
CA ASP A 183 28.08 17.92 -32.30
C ASP A 183 26.66 17.72 -32.84
N TYR A 184 25.67 17.70 -31.96
CA TYR A 184 24.26 17.83 -32.32
C TYR A 184 23.66 19.00 -31.54
N SER A 185 23.90 20.19 -32.07
CA SER A 185 23.09 21.38 -31.82
C SER A 185 21.71 21.20 -32.48
N TYR A 186 20.62 21.41 -31.74
CA TYR A 186 19.28 21.67 -32.30
C TYR A 186 18.64 22.84 -31.53
N PRO A 187 17.75 23.61 -32.19
CA PRO A 187 17.45 25.03 -31.94
C PRO A 187 16.54 25.32 -30.75
#